data_AF-A0A0B8P8H3-F1
#
_entry.id   AF-A0A0B8P8H3-F1
#
_cell.length_a   1.000
_cell.length_b   1.000
_cell.length_c   1.000
_cell.angle_alpha   90.00
_cell.angle_beta   90.00
_cell.angle_gamma   90.00
#
_symmetry.space_group_name_H-M   'P 1'
#
loop_
_entity.id
_entity.type
_entity.pdbx_description
1 polymer ?
#
loop_
_entity_poly.entity_id
_entity_poly.type
_entity_poly.pdbx_seq_one_letter_code
_entity_poly.pdbx_strand_id
1 'polypeptide(L)' 'MADGSQVEVVFDQGEVVAGENTTPICEVELELKSGQTDALFTLARQLSEEGGVRLGNLSKAARGYRLAQGYEAVNPAH' A
#
# COMPACT_ATOMS: atom_id res chain seq x y z
N MET A 1 -2.62 -20.67 1.29
CA MET A 1 -4.09 -20.67 1.49
C MET A 1 -4.62 -22.02 1.05
N ALA A 2 -5.72 -22.51 1.62
CA ALA A 2 -6.20 -23.88 1.36
C ALA A 2 -6.65 -24.12 -0.09
N ASP A 3 -6.87 -23.06 -0.86
CA ASP A 3 -7.36 -23.06 -2.24
C ASP A 3 -6.25 -23.09 -3.32
N GLY A 4 -4.97 -23.05 -2.92
CA GLY A 4 -3.84 -23.01 -3.85
C GLY A 4 -3.53 -21.63 -4.46
N SER A 5 -4.18 -20.56 -3.99
CA SER A 5 -3.89 -19.19 -4.44
C SER A 5 -2.46 -18.76 -4.11
N GLN A 6 -1.85 -18.01 -5.03
CA GLN A 6 -0.51 -17.44 -4.90
C GLN A 6 -0.58 -15.92 -4.86
N VAL A 7 -0.14 -15.35 -3.73
CA VAL A 7 -0.09 -13.91 -3.50
C VAL A 7 1.36 -13.51 -3.27
N GLU A 8 1.82 -12.54 -4.04
CA GLU A 8 3.09 -11.85 -3.83
C GLU A 8 2.88 -10.75 -2.80
N VAL A 9 3.81 -10.66 -1.85
CA VAL A 9 3.81 -9.65 -0.78
C VAL A 9 5.04 -8.79 -0.96
N VAL A 10 4.81 -7.50 -1.17
CA VAL A 10 5.88 -6.51 -1.36
C VAL A 10 5.84 -5.54 -0.19
N PHE A 11 6.99 -5.29 0.43
CA PHE A 11 7.13 -4.26 1.45
C PHE A 11 8.03 -3.15 0.91
N ASP A 12 7.45 -1.96 0.76
CA ASP A 12 8.14 -0.79 0.24
C ASP A 12 8.34 0.24 1.35
N GLN A 13 9.59 0.67 1.52
CA GLN A 13 9.96 1.76 2.40
C GLN A 13 10.85 2.74 1.65
N GLY A 14 10.48 4.03 1.69
CA GLY A 14 11.20 5.07 0.96
C GLY A 14 10.42 6.37 0.93
N GLU A 15 10.49 7.09 -0.20
CA GLU A 15 9.84 8.38 -0.38
C GLU A 15 9.35 8.58 -1.82
N VAL A 16 8.25 9.32 -1.97
CA VAL A 16 7.86 9.90 -3.27
C VAL A 16 8.43 11.31 -3.34
N VAL A 17 9.09 11.63 -4.45
CA VAL A 17 9.71 12.94 -4.70
C VAL A 17 9.04 13.61 -5.90
N ALA A 18 8.70 14.89 -5.76
CA ALA A 18 8.18 15.74 -6.83
C ALA A 18 8.81 17.14 -6.76
N GLY A 19 9.89 17.36 -7.51
CA GLY A 19 10.69 18.59 -7.40
C GLY A 19 11.37 18.66 -6.03
N GLU A 20 11.12 19.74 -5.29
CA GLU A 20 11.63 19.93 -3.93
C GLU A 20 10.72 19.32 -2.84
N ASN A 21 9.55 18.82 -3.21
CA ASN A 21 8.59 18.22 -2.28
C ASN A 21 8.84 16.71 -2.12
N THR A 22 8.76 16.20 -0.89
CA THR A 22 8.88 14.77 -0.57
C THR A 22 7.77 14.31 0.36
N THR A 23 7.39 13.03 0.27
CA THR A 23 6.52 12.37 1.26
C THR A 23 7.01 10.94 1.52
N PRO A 24 7.05 10.47 2.77
CA PRO A 24 7.47 9.11 3.08
C PRO A 24 6.49 8.07 2.54
N ILE A 25 7.01 6.88 2.27
CA ILE A 25 6.29 5.65 1.98
C ILE A 25 6.73 4.58 2.99
N CYS A 26 5.74 3.90 3.56
CA CYS A 26 5.90 2.67 4.30
C CYS A 26 4.61 1.87 4.05
N GLU A 27 4.64 0.93 3.11
CA GLU A 27 3.44 0.22 2.66
C GLU A 27 3.72 -1.25 2.34
N VAL A 28 2.67 -2.06 2.42
CA VAL A 28 2.65 -3.44 1.96
C VAL A 28 1.68 -3.53 0.78
N GLU A 29 2.13 -4.09 -0.35
CA GLU A 29 1.29 -4.39 -1.50
C GLU A 29 1.07 -5.90 -1.62
N LEU A 30 -0.17 -6.29 -1.90
CA LEU A 30 -0.57 -7.66 -2.12
C LEU A 30 -0.98 -7.83 -3.58
N GLU A 31 -0.23 -8.64 -4.33
CA GLU A 31 -0.51 -8.90 -5.74
C GLU A 31 -0.90 -10.37 -5.95
N LEU A 32 -2.07 -10.62 -6.53
CA LEU A 32 -2.51 -11.97 -6.86
C LEU A 32 -1.81 -12.45 -8.13
N LYS A 33 -0.94 -13.45 -8.03
CA LYS A 33 -0.26 -14.06 -9.18
C LYS A 33 -1.12 -15.13 -9.84
N SER A 34 -1.87 -15.89 -9.03
CA SER A 34 -2.86 -16.87 -9.51
C SER A 34 -3.84 -17.27 -8.39
N GLY A 35 -5.02 -17.74 -8.75
CA GLY A 35 -6.04 -18.22 -7.80
C GLY A 35 -7.24 -17.27 -7.66
N GLN A 36 -7.79 -17.16 -6.44
CA GLN A 36 -9.00 -16.42 -6.13
C GLN A 36 -8.67 -15.06 -5.49
N THR A 37 -9.42 -14.02 -5.84
CA THR A 37 -9.24 -12.67 -5.25
C THR A 37 -9.51 -12.61 -3.76
N ASP A 38 -10.36 -13.50 -3.24
CA ASP A 38 -10.67 -13.63 -1.81
C ASP A 38 -9.42 -13.91 -0.95
N ALA A 39 -8.38 -14.46 -1.57
CA ALA A 39 -7.05 -14.63 -1.00
C ALA A 39 -6.46 -13.31 -0.49
N LEU A 40 -6.55 -12.25 -1.30
CA LEU A 40 -6.01 -10.94 -0.97
C LEU A 40 -6.67 -10.36 0.27
N PHE A 41 -8.00 -10.47 0.36
CA PHE A 41 -8.76 -9.95 1.50
C PHE A 41 -8.54 -10.76 2.77
N THR A 42 -8.36 -12.08 2.63
CA THR A 42 -8.01 -12.95 3.76
C THR A 42 -6.67 -12.54 4.36
N LEU A 43 -5.65 -12.34 3.50
CA LEU A 43 -4.33 -11.92 3.95
C LEU A 43 -4.32 -10.48 4.51
N ALA A 44 -5.03 -9.55 3.85
CA ALA A 44 -5.15 -8.18 4.32
C ALA A 44 -5.79 -8.10 5.72
N ARG A 45 -6.79 -8.93 6.00
CA ARG A 45 -7.40 -9.04 7.34
C ARG A 45 -6.42 -9.56 8.38
N GLN A 46 -5.69 -10.63 8.06
CA GLN A 46 -4.67 -11.18 8.96
C GLN A 46 -3.59 -10.15 9.31
N LEU A 47 -3.10 -9.40 8.32
CA LEU A 47 -2.14 -8.31 8.55
C LEU A 47 -2.74 -7.18 9.41
N SER A 48 -4.04 -6.91 9.28
CA SER A 48 -4.72 -5.85 10.03
C SER A 48 -4.99 -6.22 11.49
N GLU A 49 -5.09 -7.51 11.82
CA GLU A 49 -5.36 -7.99 13.19
C GLU A 49 -4.24 -7.64 14.18
N GLU A 50 -2.99 -7.55 13.71
CA GLU A 50 -1.83 -7.16 14.53
C GLU A 50 -1.68 -5.63 14.67
N GLY A 51 -2.47 -4.85 13.92
CA GLY A 51 -2.37 -3.39 13.87
C GLY A 51 -1.22 -2.87 13.00
N GLY A 52 -1.11 -1.55 12.86
CA GLY A 52 -0.01 -0.92 12.12
C GLY A 52 -0.18 -0.87 10.58
N VAL A 53 -1.27 -1.42 10.05
CA VAL A 53 -1.63 -1.32 8.63
C VAL A 53 -3.04 -0.75 8.46
N ARG A 54 -3.24 0.00 7.38
CA ARG A 54 -4.55 0.49 6.94
C ARG A 54 -4.65 0.35 5.42
N LEU A 55 -5.88 0.26 4.90
CA LEU A 55 -6.08 0.27 3.45
C LEU A 55 -5.66 1.63 2.86
N GLY A 56 -4.77 1.58 1.86
CA GLY A 56 -4.39 2.71 1.03
C GLY A 56 -5.22 2.76 -0.25
N ASN A 57 -5.75 3.93 -0.62
CA ASN A 57 -6.51 4.14 -1.86
C ASN A 57 -5.78 5.01 -2.88
N LEU A 58 -4.53 5.39 -2.61
CA LEU A 58 -3.68 6.18 -3.50
C LEU A 58 -2.43 5.39 -3.85
N SER A 59 -2.22 5.15 -5.15
CA SER A 59 -0.98 4.58 -5.66
C SER A 59 0.20 5.54 -5.46
N LYS A 60 1.43 5.01 -5.53
CA LYS A 60 2.67 5.81 -5.54
C LYS A 60 2.63 6.95 -6.55
N ALA A 61 2.16 6.68 -7.78
CA ALA A 61 2.02 7.68 -8.83
C ALA A 61 0.96 8.74 -8.48
N ALA A 62 -0.21 8.33 -7.95
CA ALA A 62 -1.23 9.27 -7.52
C ALA A 62 -0.73 10.19 -6.39
N ARG A 63 0.04 9.65 -5.44
CA ARG A 63 0.73 10.45 -4.41
C ARG A 63 1.73 11.42 -5.03
N GLY A 64 2.51 10.99 -6.03
CA GLY A 64 3.46 11.85 -6.75
C GLY A 64 2.79 13.01 -7.49
N TYR A 65 1.70 12.77 -8.21
CA TYR A 65 0.95 13.83 -8.88
C TYR A 65 0.33 14.83 -7.89
N ARG A 66 -0.22 14.33 -6.78
CA ARG A 66 -0.74 15.19 -5.71
C ARG A 66 0.37 16.06 -5.10
N LEU A 67 1.51 15.47 -4.81
CA LEU A 67 2.68 16.16 -4.27
C LEU A 67 3.22 17.23 -5.23
N ALA A 68 3.24 16.93 -6.54
CA ALA A 68 3.63 17.88 -7.59
C ALA A 68 2.65 19.07 -7.71
N GLN A 69 1.38 18.85 -7.37
CA GLN A 69 0.34 19.89 -7.35
C GLN A 69 0.30 20.67 -6.02
N GLY A 70 1.20 20.39 -5.07
CA GLY A 70 1.25 21.05 -3.77
C GLY A 70 0.19 20.56 -2.78
N TYR A 71 -0.48 19.43 -3.05
CA TYR A 71 -1.31 18.80 -2.03
C TYR A 71 -0.41 18.06 -1.05
N GLU A 72 -0.45 18.46 0.22
CA GLU A 72 0.20 17.70 1.28
C GLU A 72 -0.35 16.27 1.32
N ALA A 73 0.57 15.31 1.46
CA ALA A 73 0.18 13.99 1.88
C ALA A 73 -0.36 14.12 3.31
N VAL A 74 -1.68 13.95 3.49
CA VAL A 74 -2.22 13.71 4.82
C VAL A 74 -1.52 12.45 5.32
N ASN A 75 -0.64 12.61 6.30
CA ASN A 75 -0.13 11.50 7.09
C ASN A 75 -1.19 11.27 8.16
N PRO A 76 -2.09 10.25 8.04
CA PRO A 76 -2.96 9.92 9.14
C PRO A 76 -2.11 9.12 10.12
N ALA A 77 -1.17 9.79 10.78
CA ALA A 77 -0.68 9.33 12.05
C ALA A 77 -1.79 9.67 13.04
N HIS A 78 -2.83 8.83 13.10
CA HIS A 78 -3.74 8.52 14.21
C HIS A 78 -4.83 7.56 13.73
#